data_AF-A0A925YXS6-F1
#
_entry.id   AF-A0A925YXS6-F1
#
_cell.length_a   1.000
_cell.length_b   1.000
_cell.length_c   1.000
_cell.angle_alpha   90.00
_cell.angle_beta   90.00
_cell.angle_gamma   90.00
#
_symmetry.space_group_name_H-M   'P 1'
#
loop_
_entity.id
_entity.type
_entity.pdbx_description
1 polymer ?
#
loop_
_entity_poly.entity_id
_entity_poly.type
_entity_poly.pdbx_seq_one_letter_code
_entity_poly.pdbx_strand_id
1 'polypeptide(L)'
;MKNYYRSIFACLCIVINMFSLTAQNRADVLIDHGPCDPIVIIFCPSGVDNPENATDDNLDTYTTLRTNLGILSSSFLEMGFSNPAPGGSIVAVYVGDEVILNVDVLESINLYLLDENDNVIAQKTGLAIADIQLTTDGKGIARIKVPKNETAHAIRITLGGLVSLNNQLDVYGAVHAPAADVVYADYIFAQGPCHPVVPLVCGSGVINADNSVDINKNNYALLTIPLDMTASAFLDLGFSVPGSGGSTVSFICGTNGSPLCLGLLSNLKITIYNSDGQVVKSKNGFSLAEVELIGSDKFKVKVKVPAGASDVARARITQKSL
;
A
#
# COMPACT_ATOMS: atom_id res chain seq x y z
N MET A 1 -17.59 43.58 11.79
CA MET A 1 -16.71 42.83 10.87
C MET A 1 -16.61 41.40 11.38
N LYS A 2 -17.39 40.47 10.81
CA LYS A 2 -17.38 39.06 11.22
C LYS A 2 -16.24 38.36 10.48
N ASN A 3 -15.26 37.85 11.22
CA ASN A 3 -14.19 37.02 10.67
C ASN A 3 -14.78 35.67 10.26
N TYR A 4 -15.00 35.47 8.96
CA TYR A 4 -15.47 34.22 8.38
C TYR A 4 -14.29 33.25 8.27
N TYR A 5 -14.25 32.23 9.13
CA TYR A 5 -13.33 31.11 8.99
C TYR A 5 -13.70 30.31 7.73
N ARG A 6 -12.89 30.40 6.68
CA ARG A 6 -13.03 29.62 5.44
C ARG A 6 -12.49 28.21 5.67
N SER A 7 -13.29 27.18 5.42
CA SER A 7 -12.75 25.82 5.26
C SER A 7 -12.17 25.72 3.85
N ILE A 8 -10.84 25.64 3.76
CA ILE A 8 -10.07 25.65 2.51
C ILE A 8 -9.53 24.24 2.31
N PHE A 9 -9.91 23.57 1.22
CA PHE A 9 -9.55 22.18 0.96
C PHE A 9 -8.83 22.04 -0.39
N ALA A 10 -7.56 21.67 -0.36
CA ALA A 10 -6.77 21.37 -1.55
C ALA A 10 -6.95 19.90 -1.92
N CYS A 11 -7.16 19.57 -3.19
CA CYS A 11 -7.20 18.19 -3.68
C CYS A 11 -6.17 18.00 -4.79
N LEU A 12 -5.29 17.02 -4.61
CA LEU A 12 -4.12 16.71 -5.41
C LEU A 12 -4.22 15.25 -5.88
N CYS A 13 -4.79 15.08 -7.07
CA CYS A 13 -4.78 13.86 -7.87
C CYS A 13 -5.41 12.59 -7.27
N ILE A 14 -5.88 11.72 -8.18
CA ILE A 14 -6.43 10.41 -7.85
C ILE A 14 -5.47 9.30 -8.25
N VAL A 15 -5.36 8.23 -7.47
CA VAL A 15 -4.50 7.07 -7.73
C VAL A 15 -5.32 5.78 -7.77
N ILE A 16 -5.14 4.93 -8.79
CA ILE A 16 -5.68 3.55 -8.92
C ILE A 16 -4.55 2.55 -8.65
N ASN A 17 -4.83 1.37 -8.08
CA ASN A 17 -3.86 0.31 -7.83
C ASN A 17 -4.36 -1.05 -8.35
N MET A 18 -3.89 -1.54 -9.51
CA MET A 18 -4.17 -2.90 -10.01
C MET A 18 -3.11 -3.92 -9.54
N PHE A 19 -3.54 -5.10 -9.06
CA PHE A 19 -2.67 -6.25 -8.77
C PHE A 19 -3.10 -7.44 -9.64
N SER A 20 -2.18 -8.00 -10.42
CA SER A 20 -2.37 -9.28 -11.12
C SER A 20 -1.22 -10.22 -10.74
N LEU A 21 -1.54 -11.37 -10.15
CA LEU A 21 -0.59 -12.43 -9.77
C LEU A 21 -0.59 -13.48 -10.89
N THR A 22 0.35 -13.37 -11.83
CA THR A 22 0.64 -14.45 -12.79
C THR A 22 1.77 -15.32 -12.24
N ALA A 23 1.77 -16.63 -12.53
CA ALA A 23 2.77 -17.61 -12.07
C ALA A 23 4.23 -17.21 -12.37
N GLN A 24 4.46 -16.38 -13.39
CA GLN A 24 5.77 -15.84 -13.77
C GLN A 24 6.43 -14.89 -12.74
N ASN A 25 5.75 -14.51 -11.66
CA ASN A 25 6.29 -13.57 -10.68
C ASN A 25 6.60 -14.20 -9.31
N ARG A 26 6.79 -15.52 -9.25
CA ARG A 26 7.18 -16.22 -8.02
C ARG A 26 8.70 -16.34 -7.92
N ALA A 27 9.20 -16.44 -6.69
CA ALA A 27 10.54 -16.98 -6.48
C ALA A 27 10.49 -18.50 -6.68
N ASP A 28 11.26 -18.99 -7.62
CA ASP A 28 11.21 -20.36 -8.15
C ASP A 28 12.58 -21.05 -8.11
N VAL A 29 13.60 -20.37 -7.57
CA VAL A 29 14.96 -20.88 -7.46
C VAL A 29 15.41 -20.83 -6.01
N LEU A 30 15.81 -21.95 -5.43
CA LEU A 30 16.52 -21.97 -4.16
C LEU A 30 17.99 -21.60 -4.41
N ILE A 31 18.44 -20.46 -3.89
CA ILE A 31 19.80 -19.94 -4.13
C ILE A 31 20.75 -20.41 -3.04
N ASP A 32 20.39 -20.15 -1.78
CA ASP A 32 21.21 -20.48 -0.62
C ASP A 32 20.34 -20.60 0.63
N HIS A 33 20.81 -21.32 1.62
CA HIS A 33 20.19 -21.42 2.93
C HIS A 33 21.21 -21.88 3.96
N GLY A 34 20.98 -21.51 5.21
CA GLY A 34 21.93 -21.88 6.25
C GLY A 34 21.53 -21.47 7.65
N PRO A 35 22.42 -21.72 8.63
CA PRO A 35 23.78 -22.23 8.47
C PRO A 35 23.89 -23.75 8.21
N CYS A 36 22.78 -24.50 8.19
CA CYS A 36 22.81 -25.96 8.06
C CYS A 36 21.64 -26.52 7.23
N ASP A 37 21.89 -27.64 6.54
CA ASP A 37 21.00 -28.44 5.67
C ASP A 37 21.02 -29.94 6.09
N PRO A 38 19.90 -30.69 6.02
CA PRO A 38 19.04 -30.96 7.16
C PRO A 38 19.67 -31.85 8.25
N ILE A 39 19.52 -31.40 9.50
CA ILE A 39 19.46 -32.17 10.75
C ILE A 39 20.66 -33.09 11.07
N VAL A 40 21.71 -32.47 11.65
CA VAL A 40 22.33 -33.03 12.86
C VAL A 40 22.26 -31.97 13.97
N ILE A 41 21.17 -32.00 14.75
CA ILE A 41 20.87 -31.06 15.86
C ILE A 41 22.03 -30.94 16.87
N ILE A 42 22.88 -31.97 16.97
CA ILE A 42 24.04 -31.97 17.87
C ILE A 42 25.12 -30.96 17.42
N PHE A 43 25.19 -30.61 16.13
CA PHE A 43 26.22 -29.71 15.59
C PHE A 43 25.68 -28.36 15.09
N CYS A 44 24.36 -28.17 15.01
CA CYS A 44 23.75 -26.96 14.43
C CYS A 44 22.69 -26.36 15.36
N PRO A 45 22.98 -25.22 16.02
CA PRO A 45 22.02 -24.54 16.88
C PRO A 45 20.93 -23.82 16.09
N SER A 46 21.08 -23.58 14.79
CA SER A 46 20.03 -23.04 13.91
C SER A 46 20.07 -23.75 12.56
N GLY A 47 18.98 -23.67 11.79
CA GLY A 47 18.89 -24.36 10.51
C GLY A 47 17.62 -24.09 9.73
N VAL A 48 17.56 -24.71 8.56
CA VAL A 48 16.45 -24.63 7.62
C VAL A 48 16.00 -26.06 7.28
N ASP A 49 14.70 -26.32 7.39
CA ASP A 49 14.09 -27.61 7.06
C ASP A 49 13.24 -27.51 5.79
N ASN A 50 13.44 -28.46 4.87
CA ASN A 50 12.81 -28.54 3.54
C ASN A 50 12.95 -27.23 2.74
N PRO A 51 14.18 -26.70 2.57
CA PRO A 51 14.42 -25.39 1.94
C PRO A 51 13.77 -25.22 0.57
N GLU A 52 13.64 -26.31 -0.20
CA GLU A 52 13.03 -26.35 -1.53
C GLU A 52 11.53 -26.02 -1.56
N ASN A 53 10.81 -26.22 -0.45
CA ASN A 53 9.35 -26.04 -0.41
C ASN A 53 8.93 -24.59 -0.61
N ALA A 54 9.70 -23.60 -0.14
CA ALA A 54 9.37 -22.19 -0.35
C ALA A 54 9.54 -21.71 -1.80
N THR A 55 10.18 -22.53 -2.65
CA THR A 55 10.39 -22.29 -4.07
C THR A 55 9.63 -23.28 -4.95
N ASP A 56 8.82 -24.15 -4.35
CA ASP A 56 7.92 -25.00 -5.10
C ASP A 56 6.70 -24.19 -5.57
N ASP A 57 6.05 -24.62 -6.64
CA ASP A 57 4.88 -23.93 -7.21
C ASP A 57 3.63 -24.01 -6.29
N ASN A 58 3.77 -24.47 -5.04
CA ASN A 58 2.70 -24.78 -4.12
C ASN A 58 2.80 -23.97 -2.82
N LEU A 59 2.00 -22.91 -2.70
CA LEU A 59 1.93 -22.09 -1.48
C LEU A 59 1.32 -22.79 -0.25
N ASP A 60 1.03 -24.09 -0.30
CA ASP A 60 0.55 -24.86 0.85
C ASP A 60 1.66 -25.70 1.50
N THR A 61 2.81 -25.84 0.84
CA THR A 61 4.05 -26.38 1.40
C THR A 61 4.95 -25.23 1.88
N TYR A 62 5.81 -25.51 2.87
CA TYR A 62 6.63 -24.47 3.49
C TYR A 62 8.02 -24.98 3.87
N THR A 63 8.95 -24.03 3.90
CA THR A 63 10.28 -24.14 4.48
C THR A 63 10.23 -23.65 5.91
N THR A 64 10.88 -24.34 6.86
CA THR A 64 10.94 -23.88 8.25
C THR A 64 12.33 -23.37 8.61
N LEU A 65 12.43 -22.12 9.06
CA LEU A 65 13.63 -21.53 9.68
C LEU A 65 13.55 -21.69 11.19
N ARG A 66 14.64 -22.13 11.84
CA ARG A 66 14.71 -22.28 13.31
C ARG A 66 15.97 -21.68 13.91
N THR A 67 15.86 -21.21 15.16
CA THR A 67 17.01 -20.82 16.01
C THR A 67 16.86 -21.41 17.40
N ASN A 68 17.87 -22.11 17.93
CA ASN A 68 17.82 -22.72 19.26
C ASN A 68 18.17 -21.73 20.39
N LEU A 69 17.68 -22.09 21.58
CA LEU A 69 17.90 -21.39 22.83
C LEU A 69 19.39 -21.31 23.22
N GLY A 70 19.79 -20.18 23.81
CA GLY A 70 21.07 -20.03 24.50
C GLY A 70 22.29 -19.77 23.62
N ILE A 71 22.12 -19.66 22.30
CA ILE A 71 23.19 -19.32 21.36
C ILE A 71 22.68 -18.20 20.44
N LEU A 72 23.48 -17.14 20.27
CA LEU A 72 23.26 -16.11 19.24
C LEU A 72 23.44 -16.78 17.87
N SER A 73 22.36 -17.39 17.38
CA SER A 73 22.30 -18.13 16.14
C SER A 73 21.30 -17.47 15.22
N SER A 74 21.53 -17.56 13.92
CA SER A 74 20.57 -17.12 12.90
C SER A 74 20.36 -18.24 11.92
N SER A 75 19.19 -18.29 11.29
CA SER A 75 18.96 -19.05 10.07
C SER A 75 18.58 -18.11 8.94
N PHE A 76 18.87 -18.52 7.71
CA PHE A 76 18.51 -17.74 6.54
C PHE A 76 18.08 -18.64 5.39
N LEU A 77 17.19 -18.11 4.56
CA LEU A 77 16.71 -18.71 3.33
C LEU A 77 16.77 -17.65 2.24
N GLU A 78 17.38 -17.98 1.10
CA GLU A 78 17.46 -17.13 -0.07
C GLU A 78 16.77 -17.77 -1.26
N MET A 79 15.81 -17.03 -1.83
CA MET A 79 15.02 -17.45 -2.97
C MET A 79 15.22 -16.47 -4.12
N GLY A 80 15.54 -17.00 -5.29
CA GLY A 80 15.74 -16.27 -6.54
C GLY A 80 14.47 -16.20 -7.38
N PHE A 81 14.37 -15.16 -8.19
CA PHE A 81 13.32 -14.96 -9.18
C PHE A 81 13.89 -15.19 -10.59
N SER A 82 13.46 -16.25 -11.29
CA SER A 82 13.82 -16.46 -12.71
C SER A 82 13.36 -15.30 -13.61
N ASN A 83 12.31 -14.61 -13.19
CA ASN A 83 11.90 -13.32 -13.74
C ASN A 83 12.16 -12.23 -12.69
N PRO A 84 13.28 -11.50 -12.76
CA PRO A 84 13.65 -10.55 -11.71
C PRO A 84 12.59 -9.48 -11.47
N ALA A 85 12.39 -9.09 -10.20
CA ALA A 85 11.40 -8.10 -9.84
C ALA A 85 11.85 -6.69 -10.27
N PRO A 86 11.14 -6.03 -11.21
CA PRO A 86 11.58 -4.76 -11.74
C PRO A 86 11.44 -3.63 -10.73
N GLY A 87 12.23 -2.57 -10.91
CA GLY A 87 12.23 -1.41 -10.05
C GLY A 87 10.84 -0.82 -9.79
N GLY A 88 10.57 -0.50 -8.53
CA GLY A 88 9.27 -0.03 -8.08
C GLY A 88 8.30 -1.13 -7.66
N SER A 89 8.54 -2.40 -8.03
CA SER A 89 7.71 -3.56 -7.63
C SER A 89 7.60 -3.74 -6.12
N ILE A 90 6.61 -4.52 -5.69
CA ILE A 90 6.50 -5.02 -4.33
C ILE A 90 6.83 -6.51 -4.34
N VAL A 91 7.76 -6.90 -3.48
CA VAL A 91 7.99 -8.31 -3.12
C VAL A 91 7.20 -8.61 -1.85
N ALA A 92 6.42 -9.68 -1.90
CA ALA A 92 5.57 -10.18 -0.84
C ALA A 92 6.04 -11.57 -0.43
N VAL A 93 6.36 -11.75 0.85
CA VAL A 93 6.77 -13.04 1.44
C VAL A 93 5.61 -13.59 2.25
N TYR A 94 5.23 -14.83 1.97
CA TYR A 94 4.18 -15.56 2.67
C TYR A 94 4.80 -16.34 3.84
N VAL A 95 4.32 -16.04 5.04
CA VAL A 95 4.81 -16.63 6.29
C VAL A 95 3.65 -17.24 7.10
N GLY A 96 3.94 -18.27 7.89
CA GLY A 96 2.94 -18.99 8.70
C GLY A 96 2.48 -18.21 9.94
N ASP A 97 1.19 -18.32 10.28
CA ASP A 97 0.53 -17.52 11.31
C ASP A 97 0.85 -17.90 12.77
N GLU A 98 1.28 -19.14 13.04
CA GLU A 98 1.65 -19.61 14.38
C GLU A 98 2.72 -18.72 15.05
N VAL A 99 3.44 -17.93 14.24
CA VAL A 99 4.55 -17.05 14.63
C VAL A 99 4.17 -15.57 14.60
N ILE A 100 3.13 -15.19 13.87
CA ILE A 100 2.80 -13.80 13.51
C ILE A 100 2.10 -13.05 14.65
N LEU A 101 1.69 -13.76 15.70
CA LEU A 101 1.13 -13.18 16.92
C LEU A 101 2.18 -12.91 18.01
N ASN A 102 3.46 -13.22 17.77
CA ASN A 102 4.54 -12.93 18.70
C ASN A 102 5.44 -11.79 18.18
N VAL A 103 5.31 -10.61 18.80
CA VAL A 103 6.08 -9.41 18.45
C VAL A 103 7.59 -9.65 18.53
N ASP A 104 8.04 -10.45 19.50
CA ASP A 104 9.47 -10.73 19.71
C ASP A 104 10.04 -11.56 18.55
N VAL A 105 9.24 -12.45 17.94
CA VAL A 105 9.69 -13.21 16.77
C VAL A 105 9.69 -12.32 15.54
N LEU A 106 8.68 -11.45 15.35
CA LEU A 106 8.64 -10.53 14.21
C LEU A 106 9.86 -9.59 14.19
N GLU A 107 10.28 -9.07 15.36
CA GLU A 107 11.48 -8.24 15.50
C GLU A 107 12.78 -8.99 15.14
N SER A 108 12.76 -10.32 15.19
CA SER A 108 13.90 -11.16 14.81
C SER A 108 13.96 -11.49 13.32
N ILE A 109 12.92 -11.14 12.55
CA ILE A 109 12.84 -11.39 11.10
C ILE A 109 13.40 -10.20 10.34
N ASN A 110 14.28 -10.46 9.38
CA ASN A 110 14.77 -9.45 8.45
C ASN A 110 14.62 -9.92 7.00
N LEU A 111 14.33 -8.97 6.11
CA LEU A 111 14.16 -9.19 4.68
C LEU A 111 15.20 -8.37 3.93
N TYR A 112 15.89 -8.98 2.96
CA TYR A 112 16.89 -8.33 2.11
C TYR A 112 16.59 -8.64 0.64
N LEU A 113 16.39 -7.60 -0.17
CA LEU A 113 16.36 -7.74 -1.63
C LEU A 113 17.78 -7.62 -2.16
N LEU A 114 18.17 -8.57 -3.03
CA LEU A 114 19.49 -8.63 -3.62
C LEU A 114 19.44 -8.42 -5.14
N ASP A 115 20.46 -7.79 -5.70
CA ASP A 115 20.67 -7.70 -7.15
C ASP A 115 21.35 -8.97 -7.72
N GLU A 116 21.72 -8.97 -9.00
CA GLU A 116 22.39 -10.10 -9.67
C GLU A 116 23.81 -10.40 -9.15
N ASN A 117 24.39 -9.48 -8.36
CA ASN A 117 25.74 -9.55 -7.83
C ASN A 117 25.74 -9.72 -6.29
N ASP A 118 24.62 -10.18 -5.72
CA ASP A 118 24.39 -10.37 -4.28
C ASP A 118 24.50 -9.08 -3.43
N ASN A 119 24.39 -7.90 -4.04
CA ASN A 119 24.35 -6.65 -3.28
C ASN A 119 22.95 -6.41 -2.73
N VAL A 120 22.87 -6.02 -1.46
CA VAL A 120 21.61 -5.61 -0.84
C VAL A 120 21.15 -4.26 -1.42
N ILE A 121 20.07 -4.29 -2.19
CA ILE A 121 19.47 -3.08 -2.79
C ILE A 121 18.33 -2.49 -1.94
N ALA A 122 17.72 -3.31 -1.08
CA ALA A 122 16.76 -2.85 -0.08
C ALA A 122 16.69 -3.83 1.09
N GLN A 123 16.38 -3.33 2.28
CA GLN A 123 16.22 -4.17 3.46
C GLN A 123 15.10 -3.69 4.36
N LYS A 124 14.54 -4.64 5.13
CA LYS A 124 13.60 -4.39 6.21
C LYS A 124 14.02 -5.22 7.40
N THR A 125 14.47 -4.55 8.46
CA THR A 125 15.00 -5.20 9.65
C THR A 125 14.03 -5.06 10.81
N GLY A 126 13.75 -6.16 11.51
CA GLY A 126 12.78 -6.21 12.60
C GLY A 126 11.38 -5.87 12.13
N LEU A 127 10.63 -6.87 11.68
CA LEU A 127 9.25 -6.68 11.25
C LEU A 127 8.38 -6.26 12.44
N ALA A 128 7.46 -5.32 12.21
CA ALA A 128 6.40 -5.00 13.15
C ALA A 128 5.09 -5.67 12.73
N ILE A 129 4.10 -5.75 13.64
CA ILE A 129 2.74 -6.20 13.30
C ILE A 129 2.17 -5.40 12.12
N ALA A 130 2.46 -4.08 12.06
CA ALA A 130 2.00 -3.22 10.97
C ALA A 130 2.58 -3.59 9.58
N ASP A 131 3.65 -4.38 9.55
CA ASP A 131 4.30 -4.84 8.34
C ASP A 131 3.72 -6.14 7.79
N ILE A 132 2.89 -6.83 8.59
CA ILE A 132 2.27 -8.10 8.23
C ILE A 132 0.78 -7.89 7.96
N GLN A 133 0.35 -8.30 6.77
CA GLN A 133 -1.07 -8.44 6.48
C GLN A 133 -1.50 -9.89 6.66
N LEU A 134 -2.44 -10.15 7.57
CA LEU A 134 -3.07 -11.47 7.69
C LEU A 134 -4.01 -11.74 6.52
N THR A 135 -3.97 -12.97 6.03
CA THR A 135 -4.88 -13.51 5.01
C THR A 135 -5.92 -14.43 5.64
N THR A 136 -6.99 -14.72 4.90
CA THR A 136 -8.12 -15.54 5.39
C THR A 136 -7.79 -17.03 5.49
N ASP A 137 -6.68 -17.47 4.91
CA ASP A 137 -6.15 -18.83 4.93
C ASP A 137 -5.10 -19.06 6.03
N GLY A 138 -4.97 -18.14 7.00
CA GLY A 138 -4.04 -18.33 8.13
C GLY A 138 -2.57 -18.12 7.75
N LYS A 139 -2.29 -17.25 6.78
CA LYS A 139 -0.93 -16.84 6.43
C LYS A 139 -0.77 -15.35 6.72
N GLY A 140 0.45 -14.88 6.90
CA GLY A 140 0.75 -13.46 6.86
C GLY A 140 1.61 -13.11 5.67
N ILE A 141 1.44 -11.88 5.19
CA ILE A 141 2.17 -11.34 4.07
C ILE A 141 3.03 -10.19 4.56
N ALA A 142 4.35 -10.40 4.57
CA ALA A 142 5.34 -9.35 4.76
C ALA A 142 5.68 -8.72 3.41
N ARG A 143 5.81 -7.40 3.34
CA ARG A 143 6.09 -6.68 2.08
C ARG A 143 7.33 -5.80 2.16
N ILE A 144 8.08 -5.81 1.06
CA ILE A 144 9.23 -4.93 0.83
C ILE A 144 9.18 -4.38 -0.60
N LYS A 145 9.53 -3.10 -0.77
CA LYS A 145 9.47 -2.41 -2.07
C LYS A 145 10.83 -2.43 -2.74
N VAL A 146 10.86 -2.79 -4.02
CA VAL A 146 12.05 -2.69 -4.88
C VAL A 146 12.31 -1.20 -5.19
N PRO A 147 13.52 -0.67 -4.97
CA PRO A 147 13.85 0.71 -5.36
C PRO A 147 13.63 0.94 -6.86
N LYS A 148 13.27 2.17 -7.26
CA LYS A 148 12.79 2.46 -8.62
C LYS A 148 13.82 2.18 -9.73
N ASN A 149 15.10 2.33 -9.43
CA ASN A 149 16.19 2.19 -10.40
C ASN A 149 16.99 0.89 -10.21
N GLU A 150 16.46 -0.04 -9.41
CA GLU A 150 17.10 -1.31 -9.08
C GLU A 150 16.24 -2.48 -9.59
N THR A 151 16.84 -3.67 -9.69
CA THR A 151 16.12 -4.90 -10.03
C THR A 151 16.48 -5.99 -9.03
N ALA A 152 15.47 -6.53 -8.34
CA ALA A 152 15.70 -7.58 -7.36
C ALA A 152 15.71 -8.94 -8.03
N HIS A 153 16.84 -9.64 -7.92
CA HIS A 153 17.02 -11.01 -8.43
C HIS A 153 16.75 -12.06 -7.36
N ALA A 154 16.91 -11.69 -6.08
CA ALA A 154 16.62 -12.59 -4.97
C ALA A 154 16.03 -11.84 -3.76
N ILE A 155 15.41 -12.61 -2.88
CA ILE A 155 14.99 -12.23 -1.53
C ILE A 155 15.65 -13.18 -0.53
N ARG A 156 16.40 -12.62 0.41
CA ARG A 156 16.91 -13.34 1.59
C ARG A 156 16.07 -12.99 2.81
N ILE A 157 15.54 -14.03 3.45
CA ILE A 157 14.88 -13.95 4.76
C ILE A 157 15.87 -14.43 5.81
N THR A 158 16.03 -13.68 6.89
CA THR A 158 16.80 -14.13 8.05
C THR A 158 15.91 -14.16 9.29
N LEU A 159 16.12 -15.19 10.11
CA LEU A 159 15.52 -15.33 11.43
C LEU A 159 16.66 -15.33 12.47
N GLY A 160 16.68 -14.32 13.34
CA GLY A 160 17.64 -14.24 14.44
C GLY A 160 17.14 -14.93 15.71
N GLY A 161 18.07 -15.46 16.50
CA GLY A 161 17.78 -15.97 17.84
C GLY A 161 18.11 -14.92 18.90
N LEU A 162 17.15 -14.65 19.80
CA LEU A 162 17.45 -14.01 21.08
C LEU A 162 17.82 -15.10 22.09
N VAL A 163 18.71 -14.79 23.04
CA VAL A 163 19.32 -15.74 24.00
C VAL A 163 18.30 -16.60 24.76
N SER A 164 17.04 -16.17 24.86
CA SER A 164 15.98 -16.79 25.65
C SER A 164 14.82 -17.39 24.85
N LEU A 165 14.85 -17.34 23.51
CA LEU A 165 13.70 -17.71 22.67
C LEU A 165 14.07 -18.72 21.59
N ASN A 166 13.26 -19.76 21.46
CA ASN A 166 13.28 -20.66 20.32
C ASN A 166 12.38 -20.06 19.25
N ASN A 167 12.97 -19.43 18.25
CA ASN A 167 12.21 -18.84 17.16
C ASN A 167 12.07 -19.88 16.05
N GLN A 168 10.85 -20.01 15.55
CA GLN A 168 10.53 -20.73 14.33
C GLN A 168 9.85 -19.76 13.37
N LEU A 169 10.08 -19.90 12.08
CA LEU A 169 9.35 -19.18 11.03
C LEU A 169 9.10 -20.13 9.87
N ASP A 170 7.83 -20.33 9.52
CA ASP A 170 7.45 -21.06 8.32
C ASP A 170 7.31 -20.09 7.15
N VAL A 171 8.00 -20.36 6.05
CA VAL A 171 8.02 -19.57 4.81
C VAL A 171 7.42 -20.40 3.69
N TYR A 172 6.28 -19.95 3.16
CA TYR A 172 5.56 -20.61 2.07
C TYR A 172 6.06 -20.16 0.69
N GLY A 173 6.85 -19.08 0.64
CA GLY A 173 7.48 -18.57 -0.57
C GLY A 173 7.37 -17.06 -0.73
N ALA A 174 7.90 -16.57 -1.84
CA ALA A 174 7.84 -15.15 -2.20
C ALA A 174 7.29 -14.95 -3.61
N VAL A 175 6.58 -13.84 -3.77
CA VAL A 175 6.11 -13.36 -5.07
C VAL A 175 6.42 -11.90 -5.22
N HIS A 176 6.68 -11.46 -6.44
CA HIS A 176 6.67 -10.04 -6.76
C HIS A 176 5.44 -9.69 -7.58
N ALA A 177 5.07 -8.43 -7.52
CA ALA A 177 4.14 -7.83 -8.46
C ALA A 177 4.63 -6.42 -8.73
N PRO A 178 4.41 -5.88 -9.95
CA PRO A 178 4.59 -4.46 -10.16
C PRO A 178 3.85 -3.71 -9.05
N ALA A 179 4.48 -2.69 -8.46
CA ALA A 179 3.71 -1.81 -7.59
C ALA A 179 2.62 -1.27 -8.46
N ALA A 180 1.40 -1.50 -8.02
CA ALA A 180 0.20 -1.20 -8.74
C ALA A 180 0.36 0.14 -9.49
N ASP A 181 0.29 0.09 -10.83
CA ASP A 181 0.56 1.27 -11.64
C ASP A 181 -0.35 2.39 -11.18
N VAL A 182 0.27 3.46 -10.70
CA VAL A 182 -0.44 4.65 -10.23
C VAL A 182 -0.96 5.37 -11.46
N VAL A 183 -2.20 5.08 -11.83
CA VAL A 183 -2.91 5.84 -12.85
C VAL A 183 -3.46 7.11 -12.20
N TYR A 184 -3.03 8.25 -12.72
CA TYR A 184 -3.55 9.55 -12.32
C TYR A 184 -4.79 9.90 -13.14
N ALA A 185 -5.78 10.51 -12.50
CA ALA A 185 -6.86 11.16 -13.23
C ALA A 185 -6.28 12.26 -14.13
N ASP A 186 -6.75 12.32 -15.37
CA ASP A 186 -6.16 13.10 -16.46
C ASP A 186 -7.15 14.08 -17.11
N TYR A 187 -8.42 14.06 -16.70
CA TYR A 187 -9.40 15.08 -17.07
C TYR A 187 -10.44 15.34 -15.99
N ILE A 188 -11.05 16.52 -16.03
CA ILE A 188 -12.17 16.88 -15.17
C ILE A 188 -13.46 16.46 -15.88
N PHE A 189 -14.22 15.55 -15.25
CA PHE A 189 -15.53 15.18 -15.76
C PHE A 189 -16.59 16.23 -15.41
N ALA A 190 -16.60 16.65 -14.14
CA ALA A 190 -17.52 17.67 -13.66
C ALA A 190 -16.99 18.34 -12.40
N GLN A 191 -17.45 19.56 -12.16
CA GLN A 191 -17.24 20.24 -10.89
C GLN A 191 -18.48 21.04 -10.55
N GLY A 192 -18.67 21.33 -9.27
CA GLY A 192 -19.81 22.12 -8.87
C GLY A 192 -19.82 22.50 -7.41
N PRO A 193 -20.84 23.28 -7.00
CA PRO A 193 -22.01 23.68 -7.81
C PRO A 193 -21.74 24.78 -8.87
N CYS A 194 -20.56 25.41 -8.90
CA CYS A 194 -20.22 26.45 -9.88
C CYS A 194 -18.85 26.23 -10.56
N HIS A 195 -18.73 26.66 -11.83
CA HIS A 195 -17.57 26.55 -12.73
C HIS A 195 -17.37 27.89 -13.51
N PRO A 196 -16.15 28.43 -13.69
CA PRO A 196 -15.34 29.08 -12.67
C PRO A 196 -15.93 30.45 -12.24
N VAL A 197 -15.88 30.70 -10.94
CA VAL A 197 -16.16 31.95 -10.19
C VAL A 197 -16.68 33.16 -10.99
N VAL A 198 -18.00 33.37 -10.97
CA VAL A 198 -18.56 34.73 -10.80
C VAL A 198 -18.71 34.93 -9.29
N PRO A 199 -17.82 35.71 -8.62
CA PRO A 199 -17.71 35.72 -7.16
C PRO A 199 -18.94 36.23 -6.42
N LEU A 200 -19.87 36.85 -7.14
CA LEU A 200 -21.03 37.52 -6.55
C LEU A 200 -22.26 36.60 -6.37
N VAL A 201 -22.30 35.43 -7.02
CA VAL A 201 -23.52 34.59 -7.07
C VAL A 201 -23.33 33.19 -6.47
N CYS A 202 -22.08 32.71 -6.36
CA CYS A 202 -21.79 31.35 -5.89
C CYS A 202 -21.02 31.35 -4.57
N GLY A 203 -21.67 30.90 -3.50
CA GLY A 203 -21.03 30.73 -2.20
C GLY A 203 -20.04 29.57 -2.14
N SER A 204 -20.24 28.53 -2.95
CA SER A 204 -19.41 27.30 -3.02
C SER A 204 -18.97 26.96 -4.44
N GLY A 205 -17.85 26.24 -4.58
CA GLY A 205 -17.34 25.79 -5.88
C GLY A 205 -15.90 25.31 -5.83
N VAL A 206 -15.31 25.11 -7.01
CA VAL A 206 -13.92 24.69 -7.18
C VAL A 206 -13.14 25.77 -7.91
N ILE A 207 -11.96 26.12 -7.39
CA ILE A 207 -11.02 27.07 -7.99
C ILE A 207 -9.82 26.29 -8.54
N ASN A 208 -9.36 26.65 -9.74
CA ASN A 208 -8.21 26.04 -10.43
C ASN A 208 -8.31 24.52 -10.51
N ALA A 209 -9.46 24.00 -10.93
CA ALA A 209 -9.69 22.56 -10.92
C ALA A 209 -8.75 21.79 -11.85
N ASP A 210 -8.26 22.40 -12.93
CA ASP A 210 -7.32 21.78 -13.87
C ASP A 210 -6.00 21.37 -13.19
N ASN A 211 -5.62 22.07 -12.10
CA ASN A 211 -4.47 21.70 -11.28
C ASN A 211 -4.60 20.30 -10.65
N SER A 212 -5.79 19.72 -10.56
CA SER A 212 -5.98 18.38 -9.99
C SER A 212 -5.63 17.25 -10.96
N VAL A 213 -5.55 17.54 -12.26
CA VAL A 213 -5.31 16.57 -13.34
C VAL A 213 -4.08 16.89 -14.19
N ASP A 214 -3.39 17.99 -13.90
CA ASP A 214 -2.17 18.35 -14.60
C ASP A 214 -0.93 17.55 -14.13
N ILE A 215 0.20 17.82 -14.77
CA ILE A 215 1.48 17.16 -14.48
C ILE A 215 2.17 17.70 -13.22
N ASN A 216 1.85 18.92 -12.78
CA ASN A 216 2.51 19.59 -11.67
C ASN A 216 1.92 19.16 -10.32
N LYS A 217 2.60 18.23 -9.64
CA LYS A 217 2.10 17.69 -8.35
C LYS A 217 2.27 18.64 -7.15
N ASN A 218 2.66 19.90 -7.38
CA ASN A 218 2.83 20.91 -6.34
C ASN A 218 1.74 21.99 -6.32
N ASN A 219 0.87 22.05 -7.32
CA ASN A 219 -0.32 22.91 -7.31
C ASN A 219 -1.55 22.11 -6.84
N TYR A 220 -2.74 22.72 -6.80
CA TYR A 220 -3.96 22.04 -6.34
C TYR A 220 -5.24 22.71 -6.85
N ALA A 221 -6.31 21.92 -6.88
CA ALA A 221 -7.68 22.43 -6.97
C ALA A 221 -8.18 22.79 -5.57
N LEU A 222 -8.82 23.94 -5.43
CA LEU A 222 -9.35 24.42 -4.15
C LEU A 222 -10.88 24.30 -4.11
N LEU A 223 -11.39 23.42 -3.25
CA LEU A 223 -12.82 23.33 -2.94
C LEU A 223 -13.14 24.39 -1.87
N THR A 224 -14.06 25.30 -2.20
CA THR A 224 -14.51 26.38 -1.32
C THR A 224 -15.97 26.16 -0.96
N ILE A 225 -16.28 26.19 0.34
CA ILE A 225 -17.65 26.05 0.85
C ILE A 225 -17.88 27.14 1.90
N PRO A 226 -18.98 27.91 1.81
CA PRO A 226 -19.36 28.89 2.81
C PRO A 226 -19.87 28.17 4.07
N LEU A 227 -19.91 28.87 5.20
CA LEU A 227 -20.39 28.31 6.48
C LEU A 227 -21.92 28.15 6.54
N ASP A 228 -22.62 28.19 5.40
CA ASP A 228 -24.05 27.87 5.39
C ASP A 228 -24.23 26.35 5.52
N MET A 229 -25.27 25.91 6.24
CA MET A 229 -25.47 24.51 6.64
C MET A 229 -25.90 23.58 5.48
N THR A 230 -25.90 24.07 4.23
CA THR A 230 -26.43 23.32 3.08
C THR A 230 -25.47 23.26 1.89
N ALA A 231 -24.39 24.03 1.92
CA ALA A 231 -23.46 24.11 0.82
C ALA A 231 -22.58 22.87 0.71
N SER A 232 -22.21 22.56 -0.53
CA SER A 232 -21.23 21.53 -0.84
C SER A 232 -20.38 21.99 -2.01
N ALA A 233 -19.19 21.43 -2.13
CA ALA A 233 -18.37 21.56 -3.33
C ALA A 233 -17.93 20.15 -3.73
N PHE A 234 -17.91 19.88 -5.04
CA PHE A 234 -17.45 18.60 -5.55
C PHE A 234 -16.55 18.78 -6.76
N LEU A 235 -15.63 17.83 -6.88
CA LEU A 235 -14.73 17.69 -8.01
C LEU A 235 -14.77 16.23 -8.46
N ASP A 236 -15.16 16.02 -9.72
CA ASP A 236 -15.32 14.71 -10.36
C ASP A 236 -14.28 14.56 -11.45
N LEU A 237 -13.33 13.65 -11.23
CA LEU A 237 -12.17 13.45 -12.09
C LEU A 237 -12.27 12.10 -12.79
N GLY A 238 -11.84 12.06 -14.04
CA GLY A 238 -11.86 10.86 -14.86
C GLY A 238 -10.47 10.35 -15.22
N PHE A 239 -10.45 9.11 -15.68
CA PHE A 239 -9.27 8.41 -16.16
C PHE A 239 -9.50 8.00 -17.62
N SER A 240 -8.66 8.47 -18.56
CA SER A 240 -8.75 8.02 -19.96
C SER A 240 -8.44 6.53 -20.10
N VAL A 241 -7.69 5.97 -19.16
CA VAL A 241 -7.49 4.52 -19.00
C VAL A 241 -8.19 4.08 -17.71
N PRO A 242 -9.40 3.50 -17.81
CA PRO A 242 -10.12 3.01 -16.63
C PRO A 242 -9.32 1.98 -15.85
N GLY A 243 -9.40 2.03 -14.52
CA GLY A 243 -8.84 0.98 -13.67
C GLY A 243 -9.73 -0.25 -13.61
N SER A 244 -9.21 -1.37 -13.12
CA SER A 244 -10.01 -2.58 -12.90
C SER A 244 -10.74 -2.55 -11.56
N GLY A 245 -11.75 -3.42 -11.42
CA GLY A 245 -12.23 -3.85 -10.11
C GLY A 245 -11.10 -4.32 -9.20
N GLY A 246 -11.27 -4.13 -7.89
CA GLY A 246 -10.25 -4.40 -6.89
C GLY A 246 -9.24 -3.26 -6.71
N SER A 247 -9.28 -2.23 -7.53
CA SER A 247 -8.38 -1.09 -7.39
C SER A 247 -8.62 -0.27 -6.13
N THR A 248 -7.58 0.37 -5.60
CA THR A 248 -7.76 1.40 -4.54
C THR A 248 -7.74 2.76 -5.20
N VAL A 249 -8.82 3.52 -5.05
CA VAL A 249 -8.92 4.94 -5.44
C VAL A 249 -8.53 5.81 -4.26
N SER A 250 -7.57 6.71 -4.45
CA SER A 250 -7.11 7.60 -3.38
C SER A 250 -7.13 9.05 -3.82
N PHE A 251 -7.51 9.99 -2.95
CA PHE A 251 -7.28 11.42 -3.16
C PHE A 251 -6.21 11.90 -2.19
N ILE A 252 -5.24 12.68 -2.66
CA ILE A 252 -4.37 13.45 -1.76
C ILE A 252 -5.05 14.78 -1.52
N CYS A 253 -5.13 15.19 -0.27
CA CYS A 253 -5.86 16.36 0.16
C CYS A 253 -4.96 17.20 1.06
N GLY A 254 -5.21 18.50 1.11
CA GLY A 254 -4.49 19.43 1.94
C GLY A 254 -5.41 20.38 2.68
N THR A 255 -5.00 20.76 3.88
CA THR A 255 -5.73 21.69 4.76
C THR A 255 -5.31 23.14 4.59
N ASN A 256 -4.40 23.39 3.64
CA ASN A 256 -3.89 24.72 3.28
C ASN A 256 -3.40 25.51 4.52
N GLY A 257 -2.58 24.85 5.34
CA GLY A 257 -2.01 25.40 6.58
C GLY A 257 -2.91 25.34 7.82
N SER A 258 -4.17 24.88 7.71
CA SER A 258 -5.00 24.61 8.89
C SER A 258 -4.68 23.25 9.50
N PRO A 259 -4.77 23.05 10.82
CA PRO A 259 -4.71 21.71 11.40
C PRO A 259 -5.80 20.81 10.79
N LEU A 260 -5.48 19.55 10.53
CA LEU A 260 -6.47 18.57 10.05
C LEU A 260 -7.57 18.41 11.11
N CYS A 261 -8.75 18.95 10.80
CA CYS A 261 -9.90 18.89 11.72
C CYS A 261 -10.75 17.67 11.39
N LEU A 262 -11.12 16.90 12.43
CA LEU A 262 -12.03 15.74 12.31
C LEU A 262 -13.34 16.08 11.60
N GLY A 263 -13.86 17.29 11.80
CA GLY A 263 -15.09 17.74 11.17
C GLY A 263 -14.98 17.87 9.64
N LEU A 264 -13.79 18.16 9.11
CA LEU A 264 -13.56 18.17 7.67
C LEU A 264 -13.68 16.75 7.13
N LEU A 265 -12.99 15.80 7.76
CA LEU A 265 -12.96 14.39 7.37
C LEU A 265 -14.33 13.72 7.48
N SER A 266 -15.12 14.02 8.51
CA SER A 266 -16.48 13.49 8.66
C SER A 266 -17.44 13.92 7.56
N ASN A 267 -17.16 15.07 6.92
CA ASN A 267 -17.99 15.66 5.86
C ASN A 267 -17.44 15.41 4.45
N LEU A 268 -16.38 14.62 4.32
CA LEU A 268 -15.88 14.14 3.04
C LEU A 268 -16.69 12.94 2.56
N LYS A 269 -16.98 12.96 1.26
CA LYS A 269 -17.55 11.83 0.53
C LYS A 269 -16.72 11.55 -0.71
N ILE A 270 -16.41 10.28 -0.95
CA ILE A 270 -15.83 9.79 -2.20
C ILE A 270 -16.85 8.87 -2.87
N THR A 271 -17.14 9.12 -4.15
CA THR A 271 -17.99 8.26 -4.99
C THR A 271 -17.22 7.85 -6.24
N ILE A 272 -17.23 6.56 -6.57
CA ILE A 272 -16.47 5.97 -7.67
C ILE A 272 -17.48 5.43 -8.69
N TYR A 273 -17.24 5.71 -9.97
CA TYR A 273 -18.11 5.35 -11.08
C TYR A 273 -17.39 4.47 -12.10
N ASN A 274 -18.15 3.56 -12.72
CA ASN A 274 -17.71 2.79 -13.89
C ASN A 274 -17.84 3.60 -15.19
N SER A 275 -17.40 3.03 -16.31
CA SER A 275 -17.52 3.67 -17.63
C SER A 275 -18.97 4.01 -18.03
N ASP A 276 -19.94 3.21 -17.56
CA ASP A 276 -21.37 3.44 -17.78
C ASP A 276 -21.96 4.56 -16.88
N GLY A 277 -21.16 5.13 -15.98
CA GLY A 277 -21.57 6.17 -15.03
C GLY A 277 -22.38 5.67 -13.84
N GLN A 278 -22.44 4.37 -13.63
CA GLN A 278 -23.03 3.74 -12.44
C GLN A 278 -22.08 3.85 -11.25
N VAL A 279 -22.63 3.99 -10.04
CA VAL A 279 -21.84 4.03 -8.81
C VAL A 279 -21.35 2.63 -8.48
N VAL A 280 -20.03 2.45 -8.48
CA VAL A 280 -19.36 1.20 -8.10
C VAL A 280 -19.13 1.14 -6.59
N LYS A 281 -18.75 2.26 -6.00
CA LYS A 281 -18.51 2.37 -4.55
C LYS A 281 -18.70 3.81 -4.09
N SER A 282 -19.22 3.99 -2.88
CA SER A 282 -19.24 5.27 -2.20
C SER A 282 -18.78 5.09 -0.75
N LYS A 283 -18.08 6.09 -0.22
CA LYS A 283 -17.72 6.20 1.19
C LYS A 283 -18.01 7.60 1.67
N ASN A 284 -18.71 7.71 2.80
CA ASN A 284 -19.04 8.97 3.46
C ASN A 284 -18.39 8.97 4.84
N GLY A 285 -17.78 10.08 5.21
CA GLY A 285 -17.08 10.22 6.48
C GLY A 285 -15.77 9.43 6.50
N PHE A 286 -14.72 10.11 6.92
CA PHE A 286 -13.42 9.51 7.18
C PHE A 286 -13.03 9.78 8.63
N SER A 287 -12.47 8.78 9.29
CA SER A 287 -11.81 8.94 10.59
C SER A 287 -10.32 9.20 10.41
N LEU A 288 -9.64 9.73 11.43
CA LEU A 288 -8.18 9.92 11.39
C LEU A 288 -7.42 8.61 11.18
N ALA A 289 -7.94 7.49 11.69
CA ALA A 289 -7.33 6.17 11.49
C ALA A 289 -7.35 5.69 10.03
N GLU A 290 -8.21 6.26 9.19
CA GLU A 290 -8.35 5.91 7.78
C GLU A 290 -7.57 6.87 6.85
N VAL A 291 -6.84 7.81 7.45
CA VAL A 291 -6.08 8.83 6.76
C VAL A 291 -4.59 8.51 6.85
N GLU A 292 -3.91 8.50 5.71
CA GLU A 292 -2.46 8.45 5.65
C GLU A 292 -1.90 9.87 5.63
N LEU A 293 -1.13 10.27 6.63
CA LEU A 293 -0.42 11.56 6.62
C LEU A 293 0.77 11.47 5.66
N ILE A 294 0.89 12.47 4.78
CA ILE A 294 1.98 12.54 3.77
C ILE A 294 2.87 13.78 4.00
N GLY A 295 2.40 14.71 4.83
CA GLY A 295 3.15 15.86 5.29
C GLY A 295 2.41 16.56 6.43
N SER A 296 2.92 17.71 6.87
CA SER A 296 2.33 18.51 7.95
C SER A 296 0.91 19.02 7.62
N ASP A 297 0.61 19.22 6.34
CA ASP A 297 -0.64 19.80 5.84
C ASP A 297 -1.30 18.97 4.73
N LYS A 298 -0.73 17.80 4.40
CA LYS A 298 -1.19 16.90 3.34
C LYS A 298 -1.49 15.51 3.87
N PHE A 299 -2.57 14.95 3.39
CA PHE A 299 -3.04 13.64 3.79
C PHE A 299 -3.73 12.91 2.65
N LYS A 300 -3.81 11.58 2.70
CA LYS A 300 -4.43 10.77 1.66
C LYS A 300 -5.60 9.99 2.24
N VAL A 301 -6.72 10.09 1.56
CA VAL A 301 -7.93 9.30 1.83
C VAL A 301 -8.07 8.23 0.76
N LYS A 302 -8.40 7.00 1.17
CA LYS A 302 -8.45 5.84 0.28
C LYS A 302 -9.82 5.18 0.32
N VAL A 303 -10.25 4.67 -0.83
CA VAL A 303 -11.44 3.84 -1.00
C VAL A 303 -11.08 2.63 -1.85
N LYS A 304 -11.19 1.44 -1.27
CA LYS A 304 -11.01 0.17 -1.99
C LYS A 304 -12.27 -0.15 -2.80
N VAL A 305 -12.08 -0.39 -4.09
CA VAL A 305 -13.12 -0.83 -5.01
C VAL A 305 -13.29 -2.35 -4.88
N PRO A 306 -14.52 -2.89 -4.89
CA PRO A 306 -14.75 -4.34 -4.89
C PRO A 306 -14.05 -5.03 -6.07
N ALA A 307 -13.49 -6.23 -5.85
CA ALA A 307 -12.81 -7.01 -6.88
C ALA A 307 -13.71 -7.32 -8.09
N GLY A 308 -15.01 -7.55 -7.87
CA GLY A 308 -15.99 -7.85 -8.92
C GLY A 308 -16.59 -6.65 -9.65
N ALA A 309 -16.05 -5.44 -9.47
CA ALA A 309 -16.50 -4.27 -10.23
C ALA A 309 -16.00 -4.33 -11.68
N SER A 310 -16.81 -3.82 -12.62
CA SER A 310 -16.47 -3.78 -14.05
C SER A 310 -15.16 -3.04 -14.30
N ASP A 311 -15.07 -1.82 -13.80
CA ASP A 311 -13.96 -0.88 -14.00
C ASP A 311 -14.12 0.35 -13.08
N VAL A 312 -13.13 1.23 -13.14
CA VAL A 312 -13.04 2.49 -12.41
C VAL A 312 -12.71 3.59 -13.41
N ALA A 313 -13.73 4.25 -13.93
CA ALA A 313 -13.57 5.29 -14.95
C ALA A 313 -13.50 6.69 -14.36
N ARG A 314 -14.18 6.94 -13.23
CA ARG A 314 -14.24 8.26 -12.59
C ARG A 314 -14.33 8.17 -11.08
N ALA A 315 -13.87 9.20 -10.40
CA ALA A 315 -14.04 9.35 -8.97
C ALA A 315 -14.31 10.81 -8.59
N ARG A 316 -15.34 10.99 -7.76
CA ARG A 316 -15.79 12.28 -7.25
C ARG A 316 -15.49 12.41 -5.77
N ILE A 317 -14.78 13.47 -5.41
CA ILE A 317 -14.68 13.95 -4.03
C ILE A 317 -15.73 15.04 -3.80
N THR A 318 -16.41 14.99 -2.67
CA THR A 318 -17.42 15.97 -2.26
C THR A 318 -17.14 16.37 -0.83
N GLN A 319 -17.03 17.66 -0.57
CA GLN A 319 -17.01 18.21 0.76
C GLN A 319 -18.38 18.86 1.02
N LYS A 320 -18.95 18.62 2.20
CA LYS A 320 -20.14 19.32 2.70
C LYS A 320 -19.77 20.30 3.80
N SER A 321 -20.61 21.31 4.00
CA SER A 321 -20.56 22.17 5.18
C SER A 321 -20.71 21.36 6.48
N LEU A 322 -20.09 21.85 7.54
CA LEU A 322 -20.22 21.34 8.91
C LEU A 322 -21.64 21.55 9.49
#